data_AF-A0A6N6KNE5-F1
#
_entry.id   AF-A0A6N6KNE5-F1
#
_cell.length_a   1.000
_cell.length_b   1.000
_cell.length_c   1.000
_cell.angle_alpha   90.00
_cell.angle_beta   90.00
_cell.angle_gamma   90.00
#
_symmetry.space_group_name_H-M   'P 1'
#
loop_
_entity.id
_entity.type
_entity.pdbx_description
1 polymer ?
#
loop_
_entity_poly.entity_id
_entity_poly.type
_entity_poly.pdbx_seq_one_letter_code
_entity_poly.pdbx_strand_id
1 'polypeptide(L)' 'MDLNLNADRFSGKDYVSLYNKFRPEPPREILLHCLQYLGRTKAELILDLGCGTGLSTRILSNYGQRIIGVEPSEAMLS' A
#
# COMPACT_ATOMS: atom_id res chain seq x y z
N MET A 1 9.67 -9.07 22.24
CA MET A 1 8.52 -8.96 21.31
C MET A 1 8.82 -9.92 20.18
N ASP A 2 7.98 -10.93 19.97
CA ASP A 2 8.22 -11.91 18.91
C ASP A 2 7.80 -11.29 17.56
N LEU A 3 8.79 -10.88 16.77
CA LEU A 3 8.57 -10.22 15.47
C LEU A 3 7.97 -11.19 14.44
N ASN A 4 8.20 -12.49 14.62
CA ASN A 4 7.72 -13.52 13.70
C ASN A 4 6.20 -13.62 13.70
N LEU A 5 5.58 -13.47 14.89
CA LEU A 5 4.13 -13.57 15.04
C LEU A 5 3.36 -12.48 14.25
N ASN A 6 3.98 -11.32 14.00
CA ASN A 6 3.36 -10.27 13.18
C ASN A 6 3.62 -10.50 11.68
N ALA A 7 4.80 -10.98 11.31
CA ALA A 7 5.16 -11.26 9.92
C ALA A 7 4.35 -12.44 9.36
N ASP A 8 4.20 -13.51 10.14
CA ASP A 8 3.53 -14.75 9.74
C ASP A 8 2.02 -14.56 9.46
N ARG A 9 1.40 -13.49 9.97
CA ARG A 9 0.00 -13.15 9.64
C ARG A 9 -0.16 -12.81 8.16
N PHE A 10 0.87 -12.24 7.54
CA PHE A 10 0.81 -11.74 6.16
C PHE A 10 1.42 -12.72 5.15
N SER A 11 1.88 -13.89 5.57
CA SER A 11 2.47 -14.92 4.69
C SER A 11 1.45 -15.97 4.20
N GLY A 12 0.28 -16.06 4.84
CA GLY A 12 -0.77 -17.03 4.50
C GLY A 12 -1.80 -16.53 3.49
N LYS A 13 -2.17 -17.36 2.50
CA LYS A 13 -3.19 -17.04 1.48
C LYS A 13 -4.58 -16.75 2.04
N ASP A 14 -4.95 -17.38 3.15
CA ASP A 14 -6.27 -17.17 3.77
C ASP A 14 -6.44 -15.71 4.25
N TYR A 15 -5.35 -15.11 4.72
CA TYR A 15 -5.34 -13.74 5.21
C TYR A 15 -5.57 -12.71 4.09
N VAL A 16 -5.10 -12.99 2.88
CA VAL A 16 -5.26 -12.10 1.71
C VAL A 16 -6.73 -11.77 1.47
N SER A 17 -7.60 -12.80 1.50
CA SER A 17 -9.04 -12.65 1.28
C SER A 17 -9.71 -11.80 2.37
N LEU A 18 -9.33 -12.04 3.64
CA LEU A 18 -9.84 -11.30 4.79
C LEU A 18 -9.39 -9.84 4.73
N TYR A 19 -8.12 -9.62 4.41
CA TYR A 19 -7.51 -8.31 4.30
C TYR A 19 -8.18 -7.48 3.20
N ASN A 20 -8.34 -8.02 2.00
CA ASN A 20 -9.03 -7.34 0.90
C ASN A 20 -10.49 -7.00 1.22
N LYS A 21 -11.17 -7.83 2.02
CA LYS A 21 -12.56 -7.61 2.40
C LYS A 21 -12.75 -6.49 3.43
N PHE A 22 -11.81 -6.35 4.36
CA PHE A 22 -11.99 -5.48 5.53
C PHE A 22 -11.08 -4.26 5.56
N ARG A 23 -10.03 -4.20 4.73
CA ARG A 23 -9.15 -3.03 4.67
C ARG A 23 -9.89 -1.85 4.04
N PRO A 24 -10.06 -0.73 4.76
CA PRO A 24 -10.63 0.47 4.18
C PRO A 24 -9.64 1.10 3.18
N GLU A 25 -10.22 1.76 2.18
CA GLU A 25 -9.47 2.66 1.31
C GLU A 25 -8.97 3.88 2.11
N PRO A 26 -7.69 4.27 1.99
CA PRO A 26 -7.19 5.52 2.56
C PRO A 26 -8.01 6.73 2.07
N PRO A 27 -8.42 7.64 2.96
CA PRO A 27 -9.06 8.89 2.56
C PRO A 27 -8.18 9.70 1.61
N ARG A 28 -8.79 10.23 0.56
CA ARG A 28 -8.12 11.02 -0.49
C ARG A 28 -7.40 12.24 0.07
N GLU A 29 -7.95 12.84 1.11
CA GLU A 29 -7.47 14.06 1.75
C GLU A 29 -6.04 13.88 2.26
N ILE A 30 -5.70 12.71 2.80
CA ILE A 30 -4.35 12.41 3.28
C ILE A 30 -3.33 12.56 2.13
N LEU A 31 -3.64 12.03 0.96
CA LEU A 31 -2.76 12.11 -0.21
C LEU A 31 -2.62 13.53 -0.73
N LEU A 32 -3.72 14.30 -0.75
CA LEU A 32 -3.69 15.70 -1.14
C LEU A 32 -2.85 16.54 -0.18
N HIS A 33 -2.93 16.29 1.12
CA HIS A 33 -2.08 16.96 2.11
C HIS A 33 -0.60 16.61 1.93
N CYS A 34 -0.25 15.36 1.62
CA CYS A 34 1.12 14.96 1.31
C CYS A 34 1.65 15.72 0.07
N LEU A 35 0.87 15.80 -1.00
CA LEU A 35 1.25 16.53 -2.21
C LEU A 35 1.39 18.03 -1.94
N GLN A 36 0.46 18.61 -1.19
CA GLN A 36 0.50 20.02 -0.80
C GLN A 36 1.75 20.32 0.03
N TYR A 37 2.11 19.45 0.98
CA TYR A 37 3.32 19.58 1.78
C TYR A 37 4.58 19.59 0.89
N LEU A 38 4.59 18.80 -0.17
CA LEU A 38 5.66 18.78 -1.17
C LEU A 38 5.63 19.98 -2.14
N GLY A 39 4.61 20.84 -2.09
CA GLY A 39 4.39 21.91 -3.06
C GLY A 39 4.12 21.38 -4.48
N ARG A 40 3.53 20.19 -4.58
CA ARG A 40 3.26 19.49 -5.85
C ARG A 40 1.77 19.19 -6.00
N THR A 41 1.32 19.04 -7.23
CA THR A 41 0.00 18.46 -7.56
C THR A 41 0.09 16.99 -7.97
N LYS A 42 1.30 16.53 -8.28
CA LYS A 42 1.63 15.14 -8.64
C LYS A 42 3.08 14.85 -8.25
N ALA A 43 3.35 13.67 -7.70
CA ALA A 43 4.70 13.20 -7.41
C ALA A 43 5.36 12.64 -8.69
N GLU A 44 6.67 12.78 -8.82
CA GLU A 44 7.43 12.16 -9.92
C GLU A 44 7.48 10.64 -9.75
N LEU A 45 7.79 10.19 -8.53
CA LEU A 45 7.84 8.79 -8.15
C LEU A 45 7.16 8.59 -6.79
N ILE A 46 6.34 7.56 -6.70
CA ILE A 46 5.80 7.04 -5.44
C ILE A 46 6.36 5.64 -5.20
N LEU A 47 6.86 5.40 -3.99
CA LEU A 47 7.26 4.08 -3.52
C LEU A 47 6.25 3.62 -2.45
N ASP A 48 5.47 2.61 -2.76
CA ASP A 48 4.48 2.01 -1.86
C ASP A 48 5.11 0.80 -1.14
N LEU A 49 5.59 1.04 0.08
CA LEU A 49 6.24 0.04 0.91
C LEU A 49 5.20 -0.78 1.70
N GLY A 50 5.24 -2.10 1.56
CA GLY A 50 4.20 -2.99 2.09
C GLY A 50 2.90 -2.85 1.30
N CYS A 51 3.01 -2.87 -0.04
CA CYS A 51 1.87 -2.61 -0.91
C CYS A 51 0.77 -3.67 -0.81
N GLY A 52 1.08 -4.85 -0.23
CA GLY A 52 0.17 -5.97 -0.13
C GLY A 52 -0.38 -6.35 -1.51
N THR A 53 -1.70 -6.50 -1.59
CA THR A 53 -2.47 -6.77 -2.82
C THR A 53 -2.55 -5.61 -3.81
N GLY A 54 -1.86 -4.50 -3.51
CA GLY A 54 -1.79 -3.32 -4.37
C GLY A 54 -2.98 -2.36 -4.25
N LEU A 55 -3.84 -2.50 -3.24
CA LEU A 55 -4.96 -1.58 -3.00
C LEU A 55 -4.46 -0.12 -2.89
N SER A 56 -3.47 0.12 -2.02
CA SER A 56 -2.83 1.44 -1.86
C SER A 56 -2.14 1.88 -3.15
N THR A 57 -1.44 0.98 -3.82
CA THR A 57 -0.71 1.28 -5.07
C THR A 57 -1.66 1.82 -6.15
N ARG A 58 -2.83 1.19 -6.34
CA ARG A 58 -3.84 1.63 -7.34
C ARG A 58 -4.41 3.01 -7.04
N ILE A 59 -4.57 3.35 -5.75
CA ILE A 59 -5.06 4.65 -5.36
C ILE A 59 -3.99 5.71 -5.59
N LEU A 60 -2.76 5.41 -5.13
CA LEU A 60 -1.59 6.26 -5.24
C LEU A 60 -1.18 6.52 -6.70
N SER A 61 -1.46 5.60 -7.64
CA SER A 61 -1.11 5.79 -9.05
C SER A 61 -1.80 7.01 -9.69
N ASN A 62 -2.91 7.48 -9.13
CA ASN A 62 -3.57 8.71 -9.59
C ASN A 62 -2.76 9.97 -9.24
N TYR A 63 -1.85 9.88 -8.26
CA TYR A 63 -1.12 10.99 -7.67
C TYR A 63 0.37 10.99 -8.01
N GLY A 64 0.86 9.98 -8.71
CA GLY A 64 2.26 9.85 -9.16
C GLY A 64 2.39 9.71 -10.67
N GLN A 65 3.49 10.19 -11.25
CA GLN A 65 3.82 9.90 -12.66
C GLN A 65 4.30 8.46 -12.83
N ARG A 66 5.03 7.96 -11.83
CA ARG A 66 5.46 6.57 -11.72
C ARG A 66 5.17 6.06 -10.31
N ILE A 67 4.81 4.78 -10.20
CA ILE A 67 4.66 4.11 -8.92
C ILE A 67 5.36 2.75 -8.92
N ILE A 68 5.97 2.41 -7.78
CA ILE A 68 6.61 1.13 -7.53
C ILE A 68 6.04 0.59 -6.21
N GLY A 69 5.45 -0.61 -6.25
CA GLY A 69 5.05 -1.35 -5.05
C GLY A 69 6.16 -2.30 -4.62
N VAL A 70 6.39 -2.40 -3.32
CA VAL A 70 7.32 -3.36 -2.71
C VAL A 70 6.59 -4.15 -1.64
N GLU A 71 6.55 -5.47 -1.77
CA GLU A 71 5.90 -6.37 -0.84
C GLU A 71 6.75 -7.64 -0.67
N PRO A 72 7.18 -7.99 0.55
CA PRO A 72 7.94 -9.21 0.80
C PRO A 72 7.11 -10.50 0.71
N SER A 73 5.79 -10.44 0.93
CA SER A 73 4.94 -11.63 0.87
C SER A 73 4.49 -11.94 -0.55
N GLU A 74 4.98 -13.06 -1.11
CA GLU A 74 4.50 -13.56 -2.41
C GLU A 74 2.98 -13.82 -2.42
N ALA A 75 2.42 -14.27 -1.30
CA ALA A 75 0.99 -14.49 -1.17
C ALA A 75 0.18 -13.19 -1.29
N MET A 76 0.76 -12.06 -0.92
CA MET A 76 0.11 -10.74 -1.06
C MET A 76 0.26 -10.18 -2.48
N LEU A 77 1.26 -10.62 -3.26
CA LEU A 77 1.46 -10.23 -4.65
C LEU A 77 0.59 -11.02 -5.66
N SER A 78 0.00 -12.14 -5.24
CA SER A 78 -0.83 -13.02 -6.08
C SER A 78 -2.29 -12.57 -6.19
#